data_AF-A0A3D5KFI8-F1
#
_entry.id   AF-A0A3D5KFI8-F1
#
_cell.length_a   1.000
_cell.length_b   1.000
_cell.length_c   1.000
_cell.angle_alpha   90.00
_cell.angle_beta   90.00
_cell.angle_gamma   90.00
#
_symmetry.space_group_name_H-M   'P 1'
#
loop_
_entity.id
_entity.type
_entity.pdbx_description
1 polymer ?
#
loop_
_entity_poly.entity_id
_entity_poly.type
_entity_poly.pdbx_seq_one_letter_code
_entity_poly.pdbx_strand_id
1 'polypeptide(L)'
;VFLSAGTHTVSITTGVPGVLFYGFRVCSNFKEQPFAGEAEFTLSPRKFKDVNGVMAEPDRGFRLTTEVLRRKPDSALVWYEDFRDPNPLLPSYWKTLSGEWNVWKNPNDTSNRPYSQLDGYGQLAWNYTNFSDIHLRARIAFTEESSGRAGVFCGDVFCCLNY
;
A
#
# COMPACT_ATOMS: atom_id res chain seq x y z
N VAL A 1 -18.35 17.03 10.75
CA VAL A 1 -18.56 16.89 12.22
C VAL A 1 -17.38 17.56 12.88
N PHE A 2 -17.60 18.58 13.71
CA PHE A 2 -16.54 19.24 14.47
C PHE A 2 -16.70 18.84 15.94
N LEU A 3 -15.64 18.35 16.55
CA LEU A 3 -15.63 18.05 17.99
C LEU A 3 -15.20 19.31 18.74
N SER A 4 -15.95 19.70 19.77
CA SER A 4 -15.55 20.76 20.69
C SER A 4 -14.46 20.27 21.65
N ALA A 5 -13.77 21.17 22.35
CA ALA A 5 -12.89 20.78 23.45
C ALA A 5 -13.68 20.00 24.51
N GLY A 6 -13.12 18.90 25.01
CA GLY A 6 -13.75 18.06 26.02
C GLY A 6 -13.54 16.56 25.77
N THR A 7 -14.24 15.75 26.55
CA THR A 7 -14.25 14.28 26.42
C THR A 7 -15.39 13.87 25.51
N HIS A 8 -15.09 13.00 24.54
CA HIS A 8 -16.07 12.45 23.62
C HIS A 8 -16.10 10.93 23.75
N THR A 9 -17.28 10.33 23.58
CA THR A 9 -17.44 8.87 23.58
C THR A 9 -17.70 8.39 22.16
N VAL A 10 -16.92 7.42 21.71
CA VAL A 10 -17.14 6.71 20.44
C VAL A 10 -17.74 5.36 20.77
N SER A 11 -18.94 5.09 20.28
CA SER A 11 -19.61 3.79 20.42
C SER A 11 -19.59 3.07 19.07
N ILE A 12 -19.10 1.83 19.08
CA ILE A 12 -18.98 1.02 17.87
C ILE A 12 -19.84 -0.21 18.08
N THR A 13 -20.72 -0.48 17.13
CA THR A 13 -21.58 -1.66 17.14
C THR A 13 -21.23 -2.48 15.91
N THR A 14 -20.73 -3.70 16.10
CA THR A 14 -20.47 -4.62 15.00
C THR A 14 -21.63 -5.59 14.90
N GLY A 15 -22.21 -5.72 13.70
CA GLY A 15 -23.34 -6.63 13.45
C GLY A 15 -22.93 -7.98 12.85
N VAL A 16 -21.63 -8.17 12.58
CA VAL A 16 -21.13 -9.29 11.80
C VAL A 16 -20.07 -10.05 12.61
N PRO A 17 -20.26 -11.36 12.87
CA PRO A 17 -19.25 -12.20 13.50
C PRO A 17 -17.90 -12.12 12.77
N GLY A 18 -16.81 -11.97 13.52
CA GLY A 18 -15.45 -11.85 12.98
C GLY A 18 -14.96 -10.42 12.73
N VAL A 19 -15.81 -9.40 12.90
CA VAL A 19 -15.37 -7.99 12.83
C VAL A 19 -14.77 -7.56 14.17
N LEU A 20 -13.47 -7.23 14.14
CA LEU A 20 -12.71 -6.72 15.27
C LEU A 20 -12.38 -5.24 15.05
N PHE A 21 -12.63 -4.41 16.06
CA PHE A 21 -12.24 -3.00 16.05
C PHE A 21 -10.91 -2.81 16.79
N TYR A 22 -9.92 -2.25 16.10
CA TYR A 22 -8.56 -2.13 16.62
C TYR A 22 -8.15 -0.71 17.01
N GLY A 23 -8.90 0.31 16.58
CA GLY A 23 -8.61 1.69 16.93
C GLY A 23 -9.16 2.70 15.92
N PHE A 24 -8.98 3.97 16.25
CA PHE A 24 -9.31 5.11 15.41
C PHE A 24 -8.26 6.19 15.59
N ARG A 25 -8.04 7.00 14.56
CA ARG A 25 -7.20 8.22 14.67
C ARG A 25 -8.11 9.44 14.60
N VAL A 26 -7.98 10.32 15.59
CA VAL A 26 -8.62 11.63 15.56
C VAL A 26 -7.73 12.57 14.76
N CYS A 27 -8.27 13.14 13.70
CA CYS A 27 -7.58 14.11 12.86
C CYS A 27 -8.36 15.43 12.86
N SER A 28 -7.63 16.55 12.88
CA SER A 28 -8.23 17.90 12.84
C SER A 28 -8.90 18.20 11.50
N ASN A 29 -8.44 17.54 10.45
CA ASN A 29 -9.05 17.54 9.12
C ASN A 29 -8.74 16.21 8.44
N PHE A 30 -9.72 15.63 7.75
CA PHE A 30 -9.54 14.47 6.88
C PHE A 30 -10.17 14.81 5.54
N LYS A 31 -9.35 14.79 4.48
CA LYS A 31 -9.83 14.92 3.12
C LYS A 31 -9.27 13.76 2.32
N GLU A 32 -10.08 12.72 2.19
CA GLU A 32 -9.88 11.70 1.18
C GLU A 32 -10.81 12.04 0.01
N GLN A 33 -10.22 12.24 -1.16
CA GLN A 33 -10.97 12.33 -2.40
C GLN A 33 -10.36 11.32 -3.37
N PRO A 34 -11.18 10.56 -4.12
CA PRO A 34 -10.66 9.73 -5.18
C PRO A 34 -10.03 10.64 -6.24
N PHE A 35 -8.70 10.70 -6.27
CA PHE A 35 -7.94 11.44 -7.28
C PHE A 35 -7.30 10.42 -8.23
N ALA A 36 -7.71 10.45 -9.50
CA ALA A 36 -7.23 9.52 -10.52
C ALA A 36 -6.02 10.08 -11.31
N GLY A 37 -5.42 11.16 -10.83
CA GLY A 37 -4.41 11.93 -11.56
C GLY A 37 -5.01 13.00 -12.47
N GLU A 38 -4.13 13.72 -13.14
CA GLU A 38 -4.43 14.68 -14.21
C GLU A 38 -3.75 14.20 -15.50
N ALA A 39 -4.37 14.46 -16.64
CA ALA A 39 -3.81 14.15 -17.95
C ALA A 39 -3.92 15.39 -18.84
N GLU A 40 -2.80 15.81 -19.41
CA GLU A 40 -2.73 16.88 -20.41
C GLU A 40 -2.67 16.28 -21.83
N PHE A 41 -3.47 16.84 -22.73
CA PHE A 41 -3.48 16.44 -24.14
C PHE A 41 -3.16 17.66 -25.01
N THR A 42 -2.13 17.54 -25.85
CA THR A 42 -1.82 18.56 -26.86
C THR A 42 -2.41 18.15 -28.20
N LEU A 43 -3.32 18.97 -28.74
CA LEU A 43 -3.86 18.82 -30.09
C LEU A 43 -3.09 19.72 -31.05
N SER A 44 -2.51 19.12 -32.09
CA SER A 44 -1.79 19.84 -33.16
C SER A 44 -2.49 19.62 -34.51
N PRO A 45 -3.47 20.47 -34.87
CA PRO A 45 -4.18 20.40 -36.15
C PRO A 45 -3.20 20.42 -37.32
N ARG A 46 -3.48 19.61 -38.34
CA ARG A 46 -2.76 19.67 -39.62
C ARG A 46 -3.74 20.03 -40.74
N LYS A 47 -3.25 20.81 -41.70
CA LYS A 47 -3.94 21.04 -42.98
C LYS A 47 -3.67 19.88 -43.92
N PHE A 48 -4.67 19.47 -44.68
CA PHE A 48 -4.55 18.41 -45.68
C PHE A 48 -4.95 18.95 -47.05
N LYS A 49 -4.37 18.43 -48.13
CA LYS A 49 -4.83 18.77 -49.48
C LYS A 49 -6.17 18.09 -49.75
N ASP A 50 -7.12 18.84 -50.27
CA ASP A 50 -8.38 18.32 -50.78
C ASP A 50 -8.20 17.63 -52.15
N VAL A 51 -9.31 17.15 -52.72
CA VAL A 51 -9.33 16.51 -54.04
C VAL A 51 -8.89 17.43 -55.20
N ASN A 52 -8.86 18.73 -54.98
CA ASN A 52 -8.44 19.75 -55.94
C ASN A 52 -7.01 20.25 -55.66
N GLY A 53 -6.32 19.68 -54.67
CA GLY A 53 -4.95 20.06 -54.28
C GLY A 53 -4.86 21.31 -53.42
N VAL A 54 -6.00 21.86 -52.95
CA VAL A 54 -6.06 23.04 -52.08
C VAL A 54 -5.88 22.61 -50.64
N MET A 55 -5.10 23.38 -49.87
CA MET A 55 -4.93 23.11 -48.44
C MET A 55 -6.23 23.43 -47.70
N ALA A 56 -6.86 22.39 -47.17
CA ALA A 56 -8.08 22.47 -46.38
C ALA A 56 -7.79 22.33 -44.88
N GLU A 57 -8.61 23.02 -44.08
CA GLU A 57 -8.64 22.95 -42.63
C GLU A 57 -10.01 22.46 -42.14
N PRO A 58 -10.14 22.00 -40.89
CA PRO A 58 -11.42 21.52 -40.37
C PRO A 58 -12.47 22.64 -40.32
N ASP A 59 -13.57 22.49 -41.05
CA ASP A 59 -14.67 23.47 -41.17
C ASP A 59 -15.45 23.69 -39.85
N ARG A 60 -15.46 22.70 -38.94
CA ARG A 60 -16.30 22.71 -37.73
C ARG A 60 -15.56 22.44 -36.42
N GLY A 61 -14.23 22.47 -36.45
CA GLY A 61 -13.37 22.16 -35.31
C GLY A 61 -13.16 20.66 -35.06
N PHE A 62 -12.64 20.32 -33.88
CA PHE A 62 -12.32 18.94 -33.48
C PHE A 62 -13.26 18.45 -32.38
N ARG A 63 -13.74 17.21 -32.49
CA ARG A 63 -14.42 16.51 -31.41
C ARG A 63 -13.45 15.51 -30.77
N LEU A 64 -12.93 15.85 -29.59
CA LEU A 64 -12.15 14.91 -28.80
C LEU A 64 -13.12 13.94 -28.10
N THR A 65 -12.91 12.64 -28.28
CA THR A 65 -13.60 11.59 -27.52
C THR A 65 -12.53 10.80 -26.77
N THR A 66 -12.60 10.80 -25.45
CA THR A 66 -11.67 10.06 -24.58
C THR A 66 -12.35 8.82 -24.03
N GLU A 67 -11.73 7.66 -24.20
CA GLU A 67 -12.06 6.46 -23.43
C GLU A 67 -11.06 6.32 -22.30
N VAL A 68 -11.51 6.50 -21.06
CA VAL A 68 -10.64 6.43 -19.88
C VAL A 68 -10.94 5.14 -19.14
N LEU A 69 -10.04 4.16 -19.25
CA LEU A 69 -10.13 2.91 -18.51
C LEU A 69 -9.73 3.14 -17.05
N ARG A 70 -10.71 3.05 -16.15
CA ARG A 70 -10.44 3.04 -14.72
C ARG A 70 -9.82 1.70 -14.33
N ARG A 71 -8.50 1.64 -14.24
CA ARG A 71 -7.81 0.53 -13.55
C ARG A 71 -7.77 0.85 -12.06
N LYS A 72 -7.77 -0.19 -11.22
CA LYS A 72 -7.35 -0.01 -9.83
C LYS A 72 -5.95 0.60 -9.86
N PRO A 73 -5.62 1.58 -9.00
CA PRO A 73 -4.25 2.06 -8.89
C PRO A 73 -3.36 0.83 -8.70
N ASP A 74 -2.47 0.60 -9.65
CA ASP A 74 -1.54 -0.51 -9.55
C ASP A 74 -0.35 0.02 -8.76
N SER A 75 -0.19 -0.49 -7.54
CA SER A 75 0.95 -0.14 -6.72
C SER A 75 2.20 -0.69 -7.40
N ALA A 76 3.14 0.18 -7.76
CA ALA A 76 4.44 -0.27 -8.22
C ALA A 76 5.13 -1.06 -7.09
N LEU A 77 5.72 -2.21 -7.43
CA LEU A 77 6.54 -2.95 -6.48
C LEU A 77 7.85 -2.19 -6.27
N VAL A 78 7.95 -1.48 -5.14
CA VAL A 78 9.17 -0.75 -4.76
C VAL A 78 10.11 -1.63 -3.93
N TRP A 79 9.55 -2.56 -3.16
CA TRP A 79 10.32 -3.48 -2.33
C TRP A 79 9.61 -4.83 -2.18
N TYR A 80 10.40 -5.89 -2.18
CA TYR A 80 9.95 -7.25 -1.89
C TYR A 80 10.98 -7.92 -0.96
N GLU A 81 10.51 -8.51 0.12
CA GLU A 81 11.35 -9.27 1.05
C GLU A 81 10.79 -10.68 1.21
N ASP A 82 11.65 -11.68 1.00
CA ASP A 82 11.35 -13.09 1.28
C ASP A 82 12.27 -13.70 2.36
N PHE A 83 13.22 -12.91 2.88
CA PHE A 83 14.21 -13.26 3.90
C PHE A 83 15.15 -14.41 3.52
N ARG A 84 15.28 -14.73 2.22
CA ARG A 84 16.09 -15.87 1.74
C ARG A 84 17.54 -15.49 1.41
N ASP A 85 17.87 -14.21 1.46
CA ASP A 85 19.21 -13.74 1.17
C ASP A 85 20.21 -14.11 2.29
N PRO A 86 21.53 -14.13 2.01
CA PRO A 86 22.54 -14.53 3.00
C PRO A 86 22.48 -13.70 4.29
N ASN A 87 22.23 -12.39 4.17
CA ASN A 87 22.08 -11.45 5.29
C ASN A 87 20.68 -10.83 5.25
N PRO A 88 19.65 -11.53 5.75
CA PRO A 88 18.26 -11.13 5.52
C PRO A 88 17.78 -9.97 6.43
N LEU A 89 18.49 -9.69 7.54
CA LEU A 89 18.17 -8.62 8.49
C LEU A 89 19.28 -7.56 8.56
N LEU A 90 19.65 -7.01 7.41
CA LEU A 90 20.65 -5.94 7.35
C LEU A 90 20.17 -4.68 8.11
N PRO A 91 20.99 -4.10 9.01
CA PRO A 91 20.63 -2.88 9.73
C PRO A 91 20.39 -1.64 8.85
N SER A 92 20.89 -1.67 7.61
CA SER A 92 20.62 -0.63 6.61
C SER A 92 19.16 -0.61 6.16
N TYR A 93 18.45 -1.75 6.22
CA TYR A 93 17.06 -1.88 5.77
C TYR A 93 16.09 -2.10 6.93
N TRP A 94 16.55 -2.72 8.02
CA TRP A 94 15.70 -3.14 9.12
C TRP A 94 16.15 -2.53 10.44
N LYS A 95 15.18 -2.16 11.27
CA LYS A 95 15.40 -1.65 12.62
C LYS A 95 14.47 -2.36 13.59
N THR A 96 15.04 -3.09 14.53
CA THR A 96 14.29 -3.62 15.68
C THR A 96 13.92 -2.46 16.61
N LEU A 97 12.62 -2.22 16.79
CA LEU A 97 12.10 -1.22 17.71
C LEU A 97 11.85 -1.81 19.10
N SER A 98 11.46 -3.08 19.16
CA SER A 98 11.28 -3.84 20.40
C SER A 98 11.29 -5.35 20.13
N GLY A 99 11.53 -6.13 21.19
CA GLY A 99 11.55 -7.59 21.15
C GLY A 99 12.78 -8.15 20.43
N GLU A 100 12.63 -9.37 19.91
CA GLU A 100 13.72 -10.13 19.28
C GLU A 100 13.23 -10.73 17.97
N TRP A 101 14.05 -10.64 16.94
CA TRP A 101 13.73 -11.08 15.58
C TRP A 101 14.90 -11.82 14.98
N ASN A 102 14.60 -12.96 14.36
CA ASN A 102 15.54 -13.79 13.63
C ASN A 102 14.89 -14.29 12.34
N VAL A 103 15.68 -14.91 11.46
CA VAL A 103 15.15 -15.55 10.26
C VAL A 103 15.31 -17.04 10.41
N TRP A 104 14.19 -17.74 10.48
CA TRP A 104 14.16 -19.19 10.38
C TRP A 104 14.33 -19.59 8.92
N LYS A 105 15.21 -20.55 8.67
CA LYS A 105 15.45 -21.14 7.34
C LYS A 105 15.11 -22.62 7.41
N ASN A 106 14.38 -23.13 6.43
CA ASN A 106 14.00 -24.54 6.38
C ASN A 106 15.27 -25.41 6.30
N PRO A 107 15.59 -26.21 7.34
CA PRO A 107 16.83 -26.98 7.37
C PRO A 107 16.80 -28.17 6.39
N ASN A 108 15.62 -28.56 5.92
CA ASN A 108 15.45 -29.67 4.97
C ASN A 108 15.50 -29.21 3.51
N ASP A 109 15.54 -27.91 3.25
CA ASP A 109 15.66 -27.35 1.91
C ASP A 109 17.15 -27.18 1.57
N THR A 110 17.65 -28.03 0.67
CA THR A 110 19.06 -28.05 0.25
C THR A 110 19.38 -27.07 -0.88
N SER A 111 18.41 -26.26 -1.31
CA SER A 111 18.64 -25.25 -2.34
C SER A 111 19.49 -24.08 -1.81
N ASN A 112 20.16 -23.37 -2.72
CA ASN A 112 20.99 -22.20 -2.37
C ASN A 112 20.20 -21.03 -1.75
N ARG A 113 18.86 -21.04 -1.85
CA ARG A 113 17.96 -20.07 -1.23
C ARG A 113 16.86 -20.86 -0.52
N PRO A 114 17.07 -21.47 0.64
CA PRO A 114 16.04 -22.27 1.28
C PRO A 114 14.81 -21.43 1.61
N TYR A 115 13.62 -22.03 1.67
CA TYR A 115 12.44 -21.35 2.20
C TYR A 115 12.75 -20.75 3.57
N SER A 116 12.40 -19.47 3.76
CA SER A 116 12.76 -18.71 4.95
C SER A 116 11.54 -17.91 5.43
N GLN A 117 11.49 -17.67 6.74
CA GLN A 117 10.46 -16.87 7.39
C GLN A 117 11.11 -15.99 8.45
N LEU A 118 10.63 -14.75 8.57
CA LEU A 118 10.92 -13.92 9.73
C LEU A 118 10.18 -14.49 10.93
N ASP A 119 10.91 -14.73 12.02
CA ASP A 119 10.40 -15.32 13.26
C ASP A 119 10.85 -14.47 14.46
N GLY A 120 10.01 -14.41 15.49
CA GLY A 120 10.25 -13.59 16.67
C GLY A 120 9.03 -12.85 17.19
N TYR A 121 9.29 -11.83 18.01
CA TYR A 121 8.27 -11.05 18.70
C TYR A 121 8.67 -9.58 18.83
N GLY A 122 7.69 -8.71 19.05
CA GLY A 122 7.89 -7.27 19.22
C GLY A 122 7.59 -6.48 17.94
N GLN A 123 8.44 -5.51 17.62
CA GLN A 123 8.25 -4.63 16.46
C GLN A 123 9.53 -4.52 15.64
N LEU A 124 9.44 -4.90 14.37
CA LEU A 124 10.47 -4.71 13.35
C LEU A 124 9.97 -3.70 12.32
N ALA A 125 10.76 -2.68 12.03
CA ALA A 125 10.41 -1.62 11.07
C ALA A 125 11.42 -1.55 9.93
N TRP A 126 10.98 -1.05 8.77
CA TRP A 126 11.91 -0.55 7.77
C TRP A 126 12.67 0.64 8.32
N ASN A 127 13.98 0.64 8.09
CA ASN A 127 14.87 1.75 8.40
C ASN A 127 14.82 2.81 7.28
N TYR A 128 13.60 3.18 6.87
CA TYR A 128 13.34 4.17 5.84
C TYR A 128 11.95 4.78 6.04
N THR A 129 11.87 6.11 6.05
CA THR A 129 10.64 6.85 6.41
C THR A 129 10.15 7.80 5.33
N ASN A 130 10.80 7.84 4.17
CA ASN A 130 10.46 8.81 3.12
C ASN A 130 9.41 8.32 2.13
N PHE A 131 8.89 7.10 2.29
CA PHE A 131 7.74 6.66 1.50
C PHE A 131 6.46 7.31 1.99
N SER A 132 5.60 7.68 1.04
CA SER A 132 4.22 8.14 1.24
C SER A 132 3.28 7.32 0.35
N ASP A 133 1.99 7.30 0.66
CA ASP A 133 0.96 6.58 -0.11
C ASP A 133 1.29 5.10 -0.37
N ILE A 134 1.69 4.39 0.70
CA ILE A 134 2.16 3.02 0.61
C ILE A 134 1.03 1.98 0.65
N HIS A 135 1.19 0.92 -0.14
CA HIS A 135 0.41 -0.30 -0.04
C HIS A 135 1.31 -1.41 0.52
N LEU A 136 1.00 -1.88 1.72
CA LEU A 136 1.72 -2.97 2.38
C LEU A 136 0.97 -4.29 2.22
N ARG A 137 1.70 -5.35 1.90
CA ARG A 137 1.21 -6.73 1.89
C ARG A 137 2.18 -7.61 2.63
N ALA A 138 1.69 -8.37 3.60
CA ALA A 138 2.45 -9.37 4.33
C ALA A 138 1.70 -10.70 4.35
N ARG A 139 2.45 -11.81 4.36
CA ARG A 139 1.93 -13.14 4.69
C ARG A 139 2.37 -13.44 6.11
N ILE A 140 1.40 -13.77 6.96
CA ILE A 140 1.59 -14.01 8.38
C ILE A 140 1.11 -15.42 8.67
N ALA A 141 1.88 -16.16 9.46
CA ALA A 141 1.54 -17.49 9.94
C ALA A 141 1.59 -17.49 11.46
N PHE A 142 0.63 -18.21 12.06
CA PHE A 142 0.58 -18.48 13.49
C PHE A 142 1.02 -19.94 13.70
N THR A 143 1.91 -20.17 14.66
CA THR A 143 2.27 -21.52 15.08
C THR A 143 1.19 -22.07 16.00
N GLU A 144 1.09 -23.40 16.14
CA GLU A 144 0.06 -24.02 17.00
C GLU A 144 0.14 -23.57 18.47
N GLU A 145 1.33 -23.20 18.95
CA GLU A 145 1.54 -22.69 20.30
C GLU A 145 1.33 -21.18 20.44
N SER A 146 1.08 -20.47 19.33
CA SER A 146 0.87 -19.02 19.39
C SER A 146 -0.56 -18.68 19.83
N SER A 147 -0.67 -17.74 20.77
CA SER A 147 -1.95 -17.21 21.27
C SER A 147 -2.04 -15.69 21.12
N GLY A 148 -1.14 -15.13 20.32
CA GLY A 148 -0.94 -13.70 20.19
C GLY A 148 -1.62 -13.09 18.98
N ARG A 149 -1.15 -11.88 18.65
CA ARG A 149 -1.55 -11.14 17.44
C ARG A 149 -0.32 -10.82 16.61
N ALA A 150 -0.48 -10.82 15.31
CA ALA A 150 0.55 -10.45 14.37
C ALA A 150 -0.04 -9.61 13.23
N GLY A 151 0.74 -8.66 12.71
CA GLY A 151 0.21 -7.68 11.77
C GLY A 151 1.28 -6.80 11.14
N VAL A 152 0.82 -5.88 10.31
CA VAL A 152 1.63 -4.80 9.73
C VAL A 152 1.23 -3.46 10.34
N PHE A 153 2.20 -2.62 10.64
CA PHE A 153 1.97 -1.26 11.12
C PHE A 153 2.56 -0.22 10.17
N CYS A 154 1.92 0.95 10.11
CA CYS A 154 2.38 2.13 9.39
C CYS A 154 2.12 3.36 10.25
N GLY A 155 3.18 3.92 10.84
CA GLY A 155 3.05 4.92 11.90
C GLY A 155 2.25 4.33 13.07
N ASP A 156 1.16 5.01 13.44
CA ASP A 156 0.29 4.58 14.55
C ASP A 156 -0.86 3.64 14.11
N VAL A 157 -0.95 3.30 12.82
CA VAL A 157 -1.98 2.38 12.31
C VAL A 157 -1.43 0.96 12.34
N PHE A 158 -2.19 0.04 12.94
CA PHE A 158 -1.84 -1.38 13.01
C PHE A 158 -2.98 -2.24 12.47
N CYS A 159 -2.71 -2.99 11.40
CA CYS A 159 -3.61 -3.98 10.84
C CYS A 159 -3.11 -5.37 11.25
N CYS A 160 -3.88 -6.07 12.08
CA CYS A 160 -3.46 -7.35 12.65
C CYS A 160 -4.53 -8.44 12.57
N LEU A 161 -4.03 -9.66 12.60
CA LEU A 161 -4.78 -10.88 12.80
C LEU A 161 -4.53 -11.34 14.23
N ASN A 162 -5.54 -11.94 14.85
CA ASN A 162 -5.42 -12.66 16.11
C ASN A 162 -5.58 -14.15 15.82
N TYR A 163 -4.87 -15.00 16.58
CA TYR A 163 -5.09 -16.44 16.59
C TYR A 163 -6.29 -16.81 17.48
#